data_AF-A0A7J2IVW4-F1
#
_entry.id   AF-A0A7J2IVW4-F1
#
_cell.length_a   1.000
_cell.length_b   1.000
_cell.length_c   1.000
_cell.angle_alpha   90.00
_cell.angle_beta   90.00
_cell.angle_gamma   90.00
#
_symmetry.space_group_name_H-M   'P 1'
#
loop_
_entity.id
_entity.type
_entity.pdbx_description
1 polymer ?
#
loop_
_entity_poly.entity_id
_entity_poly.type
_entity_poly.pdbx_seq_one_letter_code
_entity_poly.pdbx_strand_id
1 'polypeptide(L)' 'MDEILRGGIPERNVVLLSGGPGTGKTIFGEQFLYYGLTQGEPGVLVALEEHPAQIKRGMAQFGWDVKPYEENGQF' A
#
# COMPACT_ATOMS: atom_id res chain seq x y z
N MET A 1 -10.67 -8.41 0.12
CA MET A 1 -11.00 -7.36 1.11
C MET A 1 -12.36 -6.75 0.79
N ASP A 2 -12.56 -6.27 -0.43
CA ASP A 2 -13.74 -5.50 -0.80
C ASP A 2 -15.05 -6.27 -0.64
N GLU A 3 -15.04 -7.59 -0.85
CA GLU A 3 -16.18 -8.46 -0.57
C GLU A 3 -16.59 -8.44 0.90
N ILE A 4 -15.61 -8.52 1.82
CA ILE A 4 -15.84 -8.46 3.27
C ILE A 4 -16.34 -7.07 3.66
N LEU A 5 -15.81 -6.02 3.02
CA LEU A 5 -16.21 -4.63 3.23
C LEU A 5 -17.50 -4.24 2.47
N ARG A 6 -18.09 -5.15 1.68
CA ARG A 6 -19.28 -4.91 0.85
C ARG A 6 -19.14 -3.71 -0.10
N GLY A 7 -17.99 -3.59 -0.76
CA GLY A 7 -17.71 -2.51 -1.71
C GLY A 7 -16.40 -1.76 -1.49
N GLY A 8 -15.56 -2.21 -0.55
CA GLY A 8 -14.24 -1.63 -0.32
C GLY A 8 -14.24 -0.46 0.66
N ILE A 9 -13.14 0.29 0.67
CA ILE A 9 -12.96 1.48 1.51
C ILE A 9 -13.64 2.66 0.82
N PRO A 10 -14.58 3.38 1.47
CA PRO A 10 -15.22 4.53 0.84
C PRO A 10 -14.23 5.69 0.66
N GLU A 11 -14.35 6.42 -0.46
CA GLU A 11 -13.48 7.57 -0.75
C GLU A 11 -13.54 8.66 0.33
N ARG A 12 -12.44 9.40 0.50
CA ARG A 12 -12.33 10.53 1.46
C ARG A 12 -12.56 10.14 2.91
N ASN A 13 -12.12 8.94 3.29
CA ASN A 13 -12.18 8.45 4.66
C ASN A 13 -10.80 8.30 5.29
N VAL A 14 -10.76 8.33 6.62
CA VAL A 14 -9.60 7.94 7.41
C VAL A 14 -9.86 6.54 7.96
N VAL A 15 -8.94 5.62 7.67
CA VAL A 15 -9.04 4.21 8.07
C VAL A 15 -7.92 3.88 9.04
N LEU A 16 -8.27 3.32 10.21
CA LEU A 16 -7.32 2.74 11.15
C LEU A 16 -7.30 1.23 10.99
N LEU A 17 -6.16 0.68 10.56
CA LEU A 17 -5.92 -0.76 10.56
C LEU A 17 -5.14 -1.15 11.83
N SER A 18 -5.77 -1.95 12.70
CA SER A 18 -5.20 -2.39 13.97
C SER A 18 -5.15 -3.92 14.07
N GLY A 19 -4.12 -4.43 14.74
CA GLY A 19 -3.86 -5.87 14.89
C GLY A 19 -2.47 -6.15 15.47
N GLY A 20 -2.26 -7.36 15.97
CA GLY A 20 -0.97 -7.79 16.54
C GLY A 20 0.20 -7.76 15.54
N PRO A 21 1.45 -7.89 16.00
CA PRO A 21 2.60 -8.03 15.10
C PRO A 21 2.41 -9.21 14.13
N GLY A 22 2.83 -9.04 12.87
CA GLY A 22 2.74 -10.10 11.86
C GLY A 22 1.34 -10.36 11.27
N THR A 23 0.30 -9.63 11.68
CA THR A 23 -1.06 -9.82 11.12
C THR A 23 -1.27 -9.20 9.73
N GLY A 24 -0.21 -8.78 9.03
CA GLY A 24 -0.28 -8.28 7.66
C GLY A 24 -0.71 -6.82 7.49
N LYS A 25 -0.62 -5.97 8.53
CA LYS A 25 -1.02 -4.55 8.45
C LYS A 25 -0.25 -3.77 7.38
N THR A 26 1.09 -3.92 7.39
CA THR A 26 1.98 -3.27 6.41
C THR A 26 1.67 -3.76 5.01
N ILE A 27 1.58 -5.09 4.84
CA ILE A 27 1.24 -5.72 3.56
C ILE A 27 -0.10 -5.21 3.02
N PHE A 28 -1.12 -5.05 3.87
CA PHE A 28 -2.40 -4.50 3.46
C PHE A 28 -2.28 -3.05 2.97
N GLY A 29 -1.56 -2.20 3.71
CA GLY A 29 -1.33 -0.80 3.32
C GLY A 29 -0.56 -0.68 2.01
N GLU A 30 0.48 -1.50 1.82
CA GLU A 30 1.27 -1.58 0.59
C GLU A 30 0.42 -2.06 -0.60
N GLN A 31 -0.41 -3.07 -0.41
CA GLN A 31 -1.32 -3.57 -1.45
C GLN A 31 -2.33 -2.50 -1.87
N PHE A 32 -2.94 -1.82 -0.88
CA PHE A 32 -3.90 -0.76 -1.12
C PHE A 32 -3.26 0.38 -1.92
N LEU A 33 -2.07 0.81 -1.50
CA LEU A 33 -1.30 1.85 -2.17
C LEU A 33 -0.95 1.45 -3.62
N TYR A 34 -0.41 0.25 -3.80
CA TYR A 34 -0.05 -0.25 -5.13
C TYR A 34 -1.27 -0.34 -6.05
N TYR A 35 -2.42 -0.79 -5.54
CA TYR A 35 -3.65 -0.80 -6.30
C TYR A 35 -4.03 0.60 -6.79
N GLY A 36 -3.99 1.61 -5.90
CA GLY A 36 -4.20 3.02 -6.28
C GLY A 36 -3.27 3.48 -7.40
N LEU A 37 -1.97 3.18 -7.29
CA LEU A 37 -0.99 3.48 -8.34
C LEU A 37 -1.37 2.86 -9.70
N THR A 38 -1.85 1.61 -9.73
CA THR A 38 -2.30 0.96 -10.97
C THR A 38 -3.56 1.60 -11.58
N GLN A 39 -4.35 2.31 -10.77
CA GLN A 39 -5.52 3.08 -11.22
C GLN A 39 -5.15 4.53 -11.62
N GLY A 40 -3.87 4.90 -11.54
CA GLY A 40 -3.40 6.26 -11.84
C GLY A 40 -3.54 7.23 -10.66
N GLU A 41 -3.82 6.74 -9.45
CA GLU A 41 -3.90 7.55 -8.24
C GLU A 41 -2.50 7.66 -7.60
N PRO A 42 -1.90 8.86 -7.52
CA PRO A 42 -0.63 9.03 -6.82
C PRO A 42 -0.82 8.81 -5.31
N GLY A 43 0.20 8.28 -4.65
CA GLY A 43 0.13 7.97 -3.23
C GLY A 43 1.48 7.98 -2.55
N VAL A 44 1.48 8.12 -1.22
CA VAL A 44 2.70 8.19 -0.41
C VAL A 44 2.64 7.14 0.68
N LEU A 45 3.73 6.40 0.86
CA LEU A 45 3.93 5.54 2.02
C LEU A 45 4.87 6.22 3.02
N VAL A 46 4.35 6.52 4.20
CA VAL A 46 5.17 6.99 5.32
C VAL A 46 5.43 5.80 6.24
N ALA A 47 6.67 5.32 6.26
CA ALA A 47 7.10 4.25 7.16
C ALA A 47 7.99 4.79 8.28
N LEU A 48 7.79 4.28 9.49
CA LEU A 48 8.54 4.69 10.68
C LEU A 48 9.57 3.65 11.14
N GLU A 49 9.38 2.39 10.76
CA GLU A 49 10.18 1.27 11.27
C GLU A 49 11.18 0.74 10.23
N GLU A 50 10.85 0.80 8.94
CA GLU A 50 11.62 0.17 7.87
C GLU A 50 12.18 1.19 6.88
N HIS A 51 13.39 0.93 6.38
CA HIS A 51 14.03 1.77 5.36
C HIS A 51 13.31 1.60 4.01
N PRO A 52 13.10 2.67 3.22
CA PRO A 52 12.36 2.60 1.95
C PRO A 52 12.85 1.50 0.98
N ALA A 53 14.17 1.30 0.89
CA ALA A 53 14.73 0.25 0.04
C ALA A 53 14.32 -1.19 0.45
N GLN A 54 14.06 -1.44 1.74
CA GLN A 54 13.60 -2.75 2.22
C GLN A 54 12.13 -2.97 1.89
N ILE A 55 11.31 -1.96 2.14
CA ILE A 55 9.89 -1.93 1.79
C ILE A 55 9.70 -2.22 0.30
N LYS A 56 10.38 -1.48 -0.57
CA LYS A 56 10.26 -1.66 -2.03
C LYS A 56 10.67 -3.06 -2.48
N ARG A 57 11.66 -3.66 -1.81
CA ARG A 57 12.05 -5.06 -2.07
C ARG A 57 10.94 -6.03 -1.63
N GLY A 58 10.31 -5.79 -0.47
CA GLY A 58 9.17 -6.55 0.00
C GLY A 58 7.99 -6.47 -0.96
N MET A 59 7.60 -5.25 -1.36
CA MET A 59 6.55 -5.02 -2.36
C MET A 59 6.83 -5.77 -3.67
N ALA A 60 8.06 -5.71 -4.19
CA ALA A 60 8.45 -6.42 -5.40
C ALA A 60 8.34 -7.96 -5.27
N GLN A 61 8.54 -8.54 -4.08
CA GLN A 61 8.34 -9.98 -3.84
C GLN A 61 6.87 -10.40 -3.97
N PHE A 62 5.93 -9.49 -3.72
CA PHE A 62 4.50 -9.69 -3.95
C PHE A 62 4.06 -9.36 -5.39
N GLY A 63 5.00 -8.96 -6.26
CA GLY A 63 4.72 -8.53 -7.63
C GLY A 63 4.30 -7.05 -7.74
N TRP A 64 4.44 -6.28 -6.67
CA TRP A 64 4.09 -4.85 -6.62
C TRP A 64 5.31 -3.99 -6.95
N ASP A 65 5.72 -3.96 -8.21
CA ASP A 65 6.83 -3.12 -8.66
C ASP A 65 6.41 -1.64 -8.70
N VAL A 66 6.90 -0.87 -7.73
CA VAL A 66 6.61 0.56 -7.60
C VAL A 66 7.56 1.47 -8.36
N LYS A 67 8.66 0.92 -8.90
CA LYS A 67 9.72 1.71 -9.53
C LYS A 67 9.23 2.62 -10.68
N PRO A 68 8.35 2.17 -11.60
CA PRO A 68 7.85 3.04 -12.67
C PRO A 68 7.05 4.24 -12.13
N TYR A 69 6.33 4.07 -11.03
CA TYR A 69 5.54 5.14 -10.41
C TYR A 69 6.42 6.15 -9.67
N GLU A 70 7.50 5.67 -9.03
CA GLU A 70 8.54 6.50 -8.41
C GLU A 70 9.23 7.39 -9.46
N GLU A 71 9.63 6.81 -10.59
CA GLU A 71 10.29 7.53 -11.69
C GLU A 71 9.38 8.60 -12.32
N ASN A 72 8.06 8.39 -12.29
CA ASN A 72 7.06 9.33 -12.77
C ASN A 72 6.57 10.33 -11.71
N GLY A 73 7.08 10.26 -10.47
CA GLY A 73 6.69 11.14 -9.36
C GLY A 73 5.28 10.89 -8.82
N GLN A 74 4.74 9.68 -9.01
CA GLN A 74 3.44 9.25 -8.51
C GLN A 74 3.52 8.51 -7.16
N PHE A 75 4.71 8.02 -6.80
CA PHE A 75 5.03 7.34 -5.55
C PHE A 75 6.29 7.94 -4.91
#